data_AF-A0A1M6S1X3-F1
#
_entry.id   AF-A0A1M6S1X3-F1
#
_cell.length_a   1.000
_cell.length_b   1.000
_cell.length_c   1.000
_cell.angle_alpha   90.00
_cell.angle_beta   90.00
_cell.angle_gamma   90.00
#
_symmetry.space_group_name_H-M   'P 1'
#
loop_
_entity.id
_entity.type
_entity.pdbx_description
1 polymer ?
#
loop_
_entity_poly.entity_id
_entity_poly.type
_entity_poly.pdbx_seq_one_letter_code
_entity_poly.pdbx_strand_id
1 'polypeptide(L)'
;MIKLGKLLVSFQPGEVVGRYTQGEEELKIIAGALGDITDRVFDMYFEFSRLADEGILVREEKIYGRRNMRVSFYYPGALSVSTVRQVIINKLLDEYLHLPDYPRPGIYVVQNKRKDLSLLCRTLGKTVCRA
;
A
#
# COMPACT_ATOMS: atom_id res chain seq x y z
N MET A 1 -15.56 -14.04 -12.45
CA MET A 1 -15.57 -12.63 -11.99
C MET A 1 -15.16 -12.64 -10.52
N ILE A 2 -14.07 -11.95 -10.14
CA ILE A 2 -13.63 -11.91 -8.73
C ILE A 2 -14.59 -11.01 -7.95
N LYS A 3 -15.17 -11.52 -6.85
CA LYS A 3 -16.10 -10.76 -6.01
C LYS A 3 -15.34 -9.71 -5.21
N LEU A 4 -15.89 -8.49 -5.12
CA LEU A 4 -15.36 -7.44 -4.26
C LEU A 4 -15.45 -7.85 -2.79
N GLY A 5 -14.33 -7.76 -2.08
CA GLY A 5 -14.25 -7.92 -0.62
C GLY A 5 -14.22 -6.58 0.10
N LYS A 6 -13.42 -6.49 1.16
CA LYS A 6 -13.22 -5.25 1.92
C LYS A 6 -12.51 -4.21 1.05
N LEU A 7 -12.96 -2.95 1.10
CA LEU A 7 -12.27 -1.82 0.47
C LEU A 7 -10.92 -1.58 1.17
N LEU A 8 -9.84 -1.51 0.39
CA LEU A 8 -8.50 -1.18 0.88
C LEU A 8 -8.29 0.33 0.84
N VAL A 9 -8.32 0.92 -0.36
CA VAL A 9 -7.97 2.33 -0.60
C VAL A 9 -8.75 2.87 -1.80
N SER A 10 -9.06 4.17 -1.78
CA SER A 10 -9.60 4.89 -2.92
C SER A 10 -8.72 6.07 -3.31
N PHE A 11 -8.64 6.34 -4.61
CA PHE A 11 -7.93 7.46 -5.20
C PHE A 11 -8.89 8.36 -5.97
N GLN A 12 -8.71 9.66 -5.81
CA GLN A 12 -9.26 10.72 -6.63
C GLN A 12 -8.13 11.44 -7.37
N PRO A 13 -8.42 12.16 -8.47
CA PRO A 13 -7.43 12.96 -9.17
C PRO A 13 -6.65 13.87 -8.21
N GLY A 14 -5.32 13.80 -8.28
CA GLY A 14 -4.41 14.57 -7.43
C GLY A 14 -4.02 13.90 -6.11
N GLU A 15 -4.58 12.74 -5.75
CA GLU A 15 -4.19 12.00 -4.55
C GLU A 15 -2.98 11.11 -4.81
N VAL A 16 -1.95 11.25 -3.97
CA VAL A 16 -0.69 10.49 -4.11
C VAL A 16 -0.71 9.20 -3.29
N VAL A 17 -1.14 9.30 -2.03
CA VAL A 17 -1.15 8.17 -1.08
C VAL A 17 -2.49 7.44 -1.10
N GLY A 18 -3.59 8.13 -1.44
CA GLY A 18 -4.95 7.58 -1.42
C GLY A 18 -5.61 7.61 -0.04
N ARG A 19 -6.93 7.34 -0.02
CA ARG A 19 -7.77 7.30 1.19
C ARG A 19 -7.99 5.85 1.63
N TYR A 20 -7.27 5.44 2.66
CA TYR A 20 -7.37 4.10 3.24
C TYR A 20 -8.60 3.95 4.15
N THR A 21 -9.14 2.73 4.21
CA THR A 21 -10.19 2.39 5.16
C THR A 21 -9.65 2.10 6.55
N GLN A 22 -10.55 2.06 7.54
CA GLN A 22 -10.19 1.70 8.91
C GLN A 22 -9.64 0.27 8.98
N GLY A 23 -8.56 0.07 9.74
CA GLY A 23 -7.87 -1.22 9.85
C GLY A 23 -6.79 -1.47 8.79
N GLU A 24 -6.44 -0.46 8.00
CA GLU A 24 -5.36 -0.49 7.01
C GLU A 24 -4.21 0.48 7.38
N GLU A 25 -4.03 0.75 8.68
CA GLU A 25 -3.07 1.72 9.20
C GLU A 25 -1.63 1.36 8.84
N GLU A 26 -1.29 0.07 8.85
CA GLU A 26 0.04 -0.41 8.46
C GLU A 26 0.36 -0.09 7.00
N LEU A 27 -0.55 -0.44 6.07
CA LEU A 27 -0.40 -0.12 4.65
C LEU A 27 -0.40 1.39 4.42
N LYS A 28 -1.20 2.15 5.16
CA LYS A 28 -1.19 3.61 5.11
C LYS A 28 0.16 4.20 5.54
N ILE A 29 0.79 3.66 6.59
CA ILE A 29 2.12 4.09 7.05
C ILE A 29 3.17 3.77 5.98
N ILE A 30 3.13 2.57 5.39
CA ILE A 30 4.06 2.19 4.32
C ILE A 30 3.90 3.12 3.12
N ALA A 31 2.66 3.33 2.67
CA ALA A 31 2.34 4.20 1.55
C ALA A 31 2.74 5.66 1.81
N GLY A 32 2.56 6.14 3.04
CA GLY A 32 3.01 7.49 3.41
C GLY A 32 4.53 7.62 3.46
N ALA A 33 5.24 6.58 3.90
CA ALA A 33 6.70 6.58 3.95
C ALA A 33 7.36 6.43 2.58
N LEU A 34 6.70 5.71 1.65
CA LEU A 34 7.24 5.42 0.33
C LEU A 34 6.63 6.29 -0.78
N GLY A 35 5.52 6.98 -0.54
CA GLY A 35 4.79 7.74 -1.56
C GLY A 35 4.57 9.21 -1.21
N ASP A 36 5.40 9.83 -0.37
CA ASP A 36 5.20 11.24 0.02
C ASP A 36 5.38 12.20 -1.17
N ILE A 37 4.66 13.32 -1.15
CA ILE A 37 4.62 14.35 -2.21
C ILE A 37 6.00 14.91 -2.53
N THR A 38 6.86 15.01 -1.52
CA THR A 38 8.19 15.62 -1.61
C THR A 38 9.28 14.64 -2.04
N ASP A 39 9.08 13.34 -1.80
CA ASP A 39 10.07 12.31 -2.05
C ASP A 39 9.40 10.95 -2.29
N ARG A 40 8.86 10.76 -3.49
CA ARG A 40 8.18 9.52 -3.89
C ARG A 40 9.19 8.44 -4.25
N VAL A 41 9.25 7.37 -3.44
CA VAL A 41 9.81 6.08 -3.85
C VAL A 41 8.86 5.43 -4.87
N PHE A 42 7.57 5.45 -4.55
CA PHE A 42 6.51 4.84 -5.33
C PHE A 42 5.38 5.82 -5.58
N ASP A 43 4.70 5.62 -6.71
CA ASP A 43 3.35 6.11 -6.90
C ASP A 43 2.37 4.99 -6.52
N MET A 44 1.71 5.16 -5.37
CA MET A 44 0.87 4.11 -4.79
C MET A 44 -0.32 3.74 -5.68
N TYR A 45 -0.82 4.67 -6.50
CA TYR A 45 -1.88 4.36 -7.46
C TYR A 45 -1.39 3.37 -8.51
N PHE A 46 -0.18 3.56 -9.05
CA PHE A 46 0.41 2.65 -10.01
C PHE A 46 0.73 1.29 -9.38
N GLU A 47 1.25 1.27 -8.15
CA GLU A 47 1.52 0.03 -7.43
C GLU A 47 0.26 -0.80 -7.22
N PHE A 48 -0.83 -0.19 -6.73
CA PHE A 48 -2.09 -0.93 -6.56
C PHE A 48 -2.74 -1.30 -7.90
N SER A 49 -2.54 -0.51 -8.95
CA SER A 49 -2.98 -0.88 -10.31
C SER A 49 -2.29 -2.14 -10.80
N ARG A 50 -0.95 -2.20 -10.67
CA ARG A 50 -0.17 -3.40 -11.01
C ARG A 50 -0.62 -4.61 -10.19
N LEU A 51 -0.81 -4.47 -8.88
CA LEU A 51 -1.31 -5.54 -8.02
C LEU A 51 -2.73 -6.00 -8.40
N ALA A 52 -3.57 -5.10 -8.91
CA ALA A 52 -4.89 -5.46 -9.45
C ALA A 52 -4.78 -6.21 -10.79
N ASP A 53 -3.87 -5.80 -11.66
CA ASP A 53 -3.61 -6.47 -12.95
C ASP A 53 -3.01 -7.87 -12.73
N GLU A 54 -2.24 -8.07 -11.66
CA GLU A 54 -1.77 -9.39 -11.19
C GLU A 54 -2.86 -10.24 -10.51
N GLY A 55 -4.06 -9.69 -10.28
CA GLY A 55 -5.17 -10.38 -9.62
C GLY A 55 -5.07 -10.49 -8.10
N ILE A 56 -4.13 -9.77 -7.47
CA ILE A 56 -3.99 -9.71 -6.00
C ILE A 56 -5.05 -8.80 -5.39
N LEU A 57 -5.39 -7.73 -6.10
CA LEU A 57 -6.45 -6.79 -5.74
C LEU A 57 -7.56 -6.79 -6.80
N VAL A 58 -8.71 -6.24 -6.44
CA VAL A 58 -9.80 -5.97 -7.39
C VAL A 58 -9.95 -4.45 -7.53
N ARG A 59 -9.78 -3.94 -8.75
CA ARG A 59 -9.96 -2.53 -9.09
C ARG A 59 -11.42 -2.27 -9.49
N GLU A 60 -12.00 -1.20 -8.94
CA GLU A 60 -13.30 -0.66 -9.33
C GLU A 60 -13.12 0.81 -9.73
N GLU A 61 -13.62 1.17 -10.91
CA GLU A 61 -13.58 2.54 -11.42
C GLU A 61 -15.01 3.11 -11.46
N LYS A 62 -15.23 4.23 -10.78
CA LYS A 62 -16.53 4.91 -10.74
C LYS A 62 -16.39 6.33 -11.26
N ILE A 63 -17.23 6.67 -12.23
CA ILE A 63 -17.30 8.02 -12.82
C ILE A 63 -18.52 8.73 -12.22
N TYR A 64 -18.26 9.83 -11.51
CA TYR A 64 -19.26 10.75 -10.95
C TYR A 64 -19.34 12.01 -11.82
N GLY A 65 -20.25 12.03 -12.79
CA GLY A 65 -20.41 13.16 -13.71
C GLY A 65 -19.24 13.33 -14.68
N ARG A 66 -19.05 14.54 -15.23
CA ARG A 66 -18.13 14.76 -16.37
C ARG A 66 -16.63 14.79 -16.01
N ARG A 67 -16.25 14.93 -14.73
CA ARG A 67 -14.84 15.14 -14.33
C ARG A 67 -14.38 14.44 -13.05
N ASN A 68 -15.27 13.83 -12.28
CA ASN A 68 -14.87 13.19 -11.02
C ASN A 68 -14.79 11.68 -11.22
N MET A 69 -13.60 11.17 -11.49
CA MET A 69 -13.33 9.73 -11.44
C MET A 69 -12.86 9.34 -10.03
N ARG A 70 -13.27 8.17 -9.56
CA ARG A 70 -12.72 7.54 -8.37
C ARG A 70 -12.30 6.13 -8.73
N VAL A 71 -11.06 5.79 -8.41
CA VAL A 71 -10.56 4.42 -8.53
C VAL A 71 -10.43 3.85 -7.12
N SER A 72 -11.01 2.69 -6.89
CA SER A 72 -10.99 2.01 -5.60
C SER A 72 -10.39 0.62 -5.76
N PHE A 73 -9.57 0.22 -4.80
CA PHE A 73 -8.97 -1.10 -4.74
C PHE A 73 -9.54 -1.87 -3.57
N TYR A 74 -9.92 -3.12 -3.82
CA TYR A 74 -10.56 -4.01 -2.87
C TYR A 74 -9.74 -5.28 -2.71
N TYR A 75 -9.78 -5.84 -1.52
CA TYR A 75 -9.36 -7.21 -1.30
C TYR A 75 -10.28 -8.17 -2.08
N PRO A 76 -9.77 -9.29 -2.62
CA PRO A 76 -10.60 -10.34 -3.20
C PRO A 76 -11.54 -10.94 -2.14
N GLY A 77 -12.84 -10.99 -2.42
CA GLY A 77 -13.86 -11.42 -1.45
C GLY A 77 -13.80 -12.89 -1.03
N ALA A 78 -13.01 -13.72 -1.72
CA ALA A 78 -12.82 -15.14 -1.39
C ALA A 78 -11.58 -15.40 -0.52
N LEU A 79 -10.72 -14.39 -0.31
CA LEU A 79 -9.46 -14.54 0.39
C LEU A 79 -9.48 -13.82 1.74
N SER A 80 -8.64 -14.30 2.66
CA SER A 80 -8.44 -13.60 3.93
C SER A 80 -7.75 -12.26 3.71
N VAL A 81 -8.35 -11.20 4.25
CA VAL A 81 -7.78 -9.84 4.20
C VAL A 81 -6.38 -9.81 4.79
N SER A 82 -6.12 -10.50 5.91
CA SER A 82 -4.79 -10.48 6.54
C SER A 82 -3.72 -11.11 5.65
N THR A 83 -4.06 -12.19 4.95
CA THR A 83 -3.14 -12.87 4.02
C THR A 83 -2.83 -12.00 2.83
N VAL A 84 -3.86 -11.43 2.18
CA VAL A 84 -3.65 -10.57 1.01
C VAL A 84 -2.90 -9.30 1.41
N ARG A 85 -3.21 -8.72 2.58
CA ARG A 85 -2.47 -7.57 3.12
C ARG A 85 -0.98 -7.88 3.26
N GLN A 86 -0.62 -9.01 3.86
CA GLN A 86 0.79 -9.38 4.03
C GLN A 86 1.49 -9.59 2.68
N VAL A 87 0.80 -10.17 1.68
CA VAL A 87 1.35 -10.30 0.32
C VAL A 87 1.65 -8.92 -0.28
N ILE A 88 0.72 -7.96 -0.15
CA ILE A 88 0.91 -6.59 -0.64
C ILE A 88 2.10 -5.94 0.06
N ILE A 89 2.16 -6.01 1.39
CA ILE A 89 3.26 -5.45 2.19
C ILE A 89 4.60 -6.05 1.73
N ASN A 90 4.68 -7.38 1.64
CA ASN A 90 5.90 -8.05 1.22
C ASN A 90 6.32 -7.60 -0.18
N LYS A 91 5.40 -7.47 -1.14
CA LYS A 91 5.72 -7.00 -2.49
C LYS A 91 6.26 -5.57 -2.51
N LEU A 92 5.58 -4.65 -1.83
CA LEU A 92 6.00 -3.24 -1.78
C LEU A 92 7.38 -3.08 -1.12
N LEU A 93 7.61 -3.79 -0.01
CA LEU A 93 8.87 -3.70 0.72
C LEU A 93 10.01 -4.44 0.02
N ASP A 94 9.72 -5.57 -0.63
CA ASP A 94 10.70 -6.29 -1.45
C ASP A 94 11.14 -5.44 -2.63
N GLU A 95 10.21 -4.78 -3.32
CA GLU A 95 10.57 -3.86 -4.40
C GLU A 95 11.43 -2.69 -3.91
N TYR A 96 11.10 -2.12 -2.75
CA TYR A 96 11.88 -1.05 -2.14
C TYR A 96 13.31 -1.50 -1.79
N LEU A 97 13.50 -2.74 -1.30
CA LEU A 97 14.82 -3.31 -1.01
C LEU A 97 15.74 -3.38 -2.24
N HIS A 98 15.16 -3.46 -3.45
CA HIS A 98 15.90 -3.59 -4.71
C HIS A 98 16.12 -2.24 -5.41
N LEU A 99 15.65 -1.13 -4.84
CA LEU A 99 15.90 0.19 -5.43
C LEU A 99 17.33 0.67 -5.14
N PRO A 100 17.97 1.39 -6.08
CA PRO A 100 19.33 1.91 -5.89
C PRO A 100 19.49 2.82 -4.68
N ASP A 101 18.42 3.51 -4.29
CA ASP A 101 18.41 4.48 -3.20
C ASP A 101 18.12 3.85 -1.82
N TYR A 102 18.09 2.51 -1.75
CA TYR A 102 17.94 1.80 -0.48
C TYR A 102 19.27 1.65 0.28
N PRO A 103 19.30 1.86 1.61
CA PRO A 103 18.21 2.37 2.44
C PRO A 103 18.14 3.90 2.43
N ARG A 104 16.92 4.46 2.34
CA ARG A 104 16.71 5.88 2.62
C ARG A 104 16.86 6.14 4.13
N PRO A 105 17.51 7.24 4.54
CA PRO A 105 17.67 7.58 5.95
C PRO A 105 16.33 7.58 6.70
N GLY A 106 16.27 6.83 7.81
CA GLY A 106 15.07 6.76 8.66
C GLY A 106 14.00 5.76 8.21
N ILE A 107 14.19 5.08 7.07
CA ILE A 107 13.28 4.04 6.56
C ILE A 107 14.06 2.73 6.41
N TYR A 108 13.72 1.75 7.23
CA TYR A 108 14.36 0.44 7.22
C TYR A 108 13.32 -0.66 7.00
N VAL A 109 13.69 -1.69 6.26
CA VAL A 109 12.89 -2.91 6.12
C VAL A 109 13.50 -3.99 7.00
N VAL A 110 12.65 -4.69 7.76
CA VAL A 110 13.05 -5.85 8.55
C VAL A 110 12.29 -7.08 8.10
N GLN A 111 12.94 -8.23 8.20
CA GLN A 111 12.36 -9.52 7.90
C GLN A 111 12.22 -10.35 9.18
N ASN A 112 11.02 -10.87 9.43
CA ASN A 112 10.78 -11.75 10.57
C ASN A 112 11.26 -13.20 10.28
N LYS A 113 11.20 -14.09 11.29
CA LYS A 113 11.58 -15.51 11.13
C LYS A 113 10.76 -16.28 10.10
N ARG A 114 9.56 -15.79 9.74
CA ARG A 114 8.65 -16.37 8.73
C ARG A 114 8.86 -15.77 7.34
N LYS A 115 9.88 -14.93 7.16
CA LYS A 115 10.20 -14.19 5.94
C LYS A 115 9.23 -13.05 5.58
N ASP A 116 8.30 -12.70 6.46
CA ASP A 116 7.46 -11.52 6.24
C ASP A 116 8.27 -10.25 6.46
N LEU A 117 8.04 -9.25 5.61
CA LEU A 117 8.66 -7.95 5.68
C LEU A 117 7.78 -6.98 6.46
N SER A 118 8.43 -6.06 7.17
CA SER A 118 7.77 -4.96 7.87
C SER A 118 8.61 -3.70 7.77
N LEU A 119 7.95 -2.55 7.81
CA LEU A 119 8.62 -1.25 7.75
C LEU A 119 8.91 -0.72 9.16
N LEU A 120 10.16 -0.37 9.41
CA LEU A 120 10.58 0.45 10.55
C LEU A 120 10.88 1.86 10.03
N CYS A 121 9.96 2.79 10.30
CA CYS A 121 10.15 4.20 10.00
C CYS A 121 10.40 4.98 11.29
N ARG A 122 11.51 5.74 11.35
CA ARG A 122 11.69 6.77 12.38
C ARG A 122 10.88 7.99 11.96
N THR A 123 9.56 7.93 12.13
CA THR A 123 8.77 9.17 12.15
C THR A 123 9.27 10.03 13.30
N LEU A 124 9.53 11.31 13.01
CA LEU A 124 9.87 12.36 13.97
C LEU A 124 9.24 12.11 15.36
N GLY A 125 10.04 11.59 16.30
CA GLY A 125 9.75 11.62 17.73
C GLY A 125 8.94 10.50 18.38
N LYS A 126 8.56 9.39 17.72
CA LYS A 126 7.96 8.25 18.45
C LYS A 126 8.46 6.89 17.98
N THR A 127 9.41 6.37 18.75
CA THR A 127 9.83 4.97 18.76
C THR A 127 8.62 4.08 19.10
N VAL A 128 8.07 3.37 18.11
CA VAL A 128 7.17 2.25 18.38
C VAL A 128 8.00 0.97 18.26
N CYS A 129 8.69 0.64 19.34
CA CYS A 129 9.15 -0.73 19.56
C CYS A 129 8.01 -1.51 20.21
N ARG A 130 7.61 -2.63 19.61
CA ARG A 130 7.00 -3.73 20.36
C ARG A 130 7.96 -4.91 20.30
N ALA A 131 8.43 -5.29 21.49
CA ALA A 131 9.15 -6.53 21.74
C ALA A 131 8.21 -7.74 21.62
#